data_AF-A0A8H3IVV1-F1
#
_entry.id   AF-A0A8H3IVV1-F1
#
_cell.length_a   1.000
_cell.length_b   1.000
_cell.length_c   1.000
_cell.angle_alpha   90.00
_cell.angle_beta   90.00
_cell.angle_gamma   90.00
#
_symmetry.space_group_name_H-M   'P 1'
#
loop_
_entity.id
_entity.type
_entity.pdbx_description
1 polymer ?
#
loop_
_entity_poly.entity_id
_entity_poly.type
_entity_poly.pdbx_seq_one_letter_code
_entity_poly.pdbx_strand_id
1 'polypeptide(L)'
;MTTKSEIQALLRFLSQDARIPLPTAISKVKELQSANLTSSDSLAKSSITPIQAIFADERLAKQVLSAAKRVTKKRGREVGEASAESPAKRKKIASTGEAATPAAIEDSLALPESNADEEELAKTVVYTNRAPLVLAFATKLLEFTMPSQPLSSRLSLAQAVVSVNARTKALSLGIEKGISAEDDGWGQGQPKIRVMGRDIRVMKRWGYEWKGKSEEEGENLKLEGSDTVDSQKTLKQGGRSDDEPALWGLDLEALRSSKGPLVSGAQGANGSGLPIYTAQSARAYLLKSFASVPPPTNEASPPLRKSAALLNAEKEHNLGLILRALDVVFRSWALLNREELDKRTWSWYVAVRPEVENGVAGWGGKGEVKLSQILNLRRKG
;
A
#
# COMPACT_ATOMS: atom_id res chain seq x y z
N MET A 1 -46.23 3.25 -30.60
CA MET A 1 -46.07 4.60 -30.01
C MET A 1 -45.15 4.47 -28.81
N THR A 2 -43.98 5.10 -28.83
CA THR A 2 -43.01 5.06 -27.72
C THR A 2 -43.55 5.89 -26.55
N THR A 3 -43.58 5.34 -25.35
CA THR A 3 -44.15 6.02 -24.18
C THR A 3 -43.20 7.11 -23.67
N LYS A 4 -43.74 8.19 -23.05
CA LYS A 4 -42.91 9.25 -22.43
C LYS A 4 -41.91 8.66 -21.40
N SER A 5 -42.29 7.55 -20.76
CA SER A 5 -41.45 6.79 -19.81
C SER A 5 -40.24 6.15 -20.48
N GLU A 6 -40.39 5.55 -21.66
CA GLU A 6 -39.28 4.96 -22.43
C GLU A 6 -38.24 6.00 -22.86
N ILE A 7 -38.70 7.20 -23.24
CA ILE A 7 -37.83 8.32 -23.63
C ILE A 7 -37.00 8.79 -22.42
N GLN A 8 -37.64 8.94 -21.26
CA GLN A 8 -36.95 9.31 -20.03
C GLN A 8 -35.95 8.24 -19.59
N ALA A 9 -36.31 6.96 -19.70
CA ALA A 9 -35.41 5.86 -19.37
C ALA A 9 -34.17 5.82 -20.28
N LEU A 10 -34.35 6.06 -21.58
CA LEU A 10 -33.25 6.09 -22.56
C LEU A 10 -32.33 7.31 -22.33
N LEU A 11 -32.89 8.49 -22.06
CA LEU A 11 -32.11 9.68 -21.72
C LEU A 11 -31.32 9.50 -20.41
N ARG A 12 -31.94 8.87 -19.41
CA ARG A 12 -31.27 8.53 -18.16
C ARG A 12 -30.11 7.56 -18.38
N PHE A 13 -30.31 6.54 -19.22
CA PHE A 13 -29.25 5.59 -19.58
C PHE A 13 -28.08 6.28 -20.31
N LEU A 14 -28.35 7.10 -21.33
CA LEU A 14 -27.30 7.78 -22.11
C LEU A 14 -26.48 8.77 -21.26
N SER A 15 -27.14 9.49 -20.34
CA SER A 15 -26.48 10.49 -19.48
C SER A 15 -25.79 9.87 -18.26
N GLN A 16 -26.44 8.96 -17.54
CA GLN A 16 -25.92 8.42 -16.29
C GLN A 16 -25.03 7.18 -16.50
N ASP A 17 -25.48 6.23 -17.31
CA ASP A 17 -24.81 4.94 -17.47
C ASP A 17 -23.74 4.98 -18.57
N ALA A 18 -24.04 5.63 -19.69
CA ALA A 18 -23.10 5.83 -20.79
C ALA A 18 -22.29 7.13 -20.68
N ARG A 19 -22.56 8.02 -19.71
CA ARG A 19 -21.82 9.27 -19.45
C ARG A 19 -21.65 10.17 -20.69
N ILE A 20 -22.68 10.26 -21.52
CA ILE A 20 -22.73 11.16 -22.67
C ILE A 20 -23.29 12.51 -22.22
N PRO A 21 -22.73 13.66 -22.66
CA PRO A 21 -23.29 14.97 -22.38
C PRO A 21 -24.77 15.05 -22.79
N LEU A 22 -25.61 15.59 -21.89
CA LEU A 22 -27.06 15.70 -22.08
C LEU A 22 -27.48 16.33 -23.43
N PRO A 23 -26.85 17.41 -23.93
CA PRO A 23 -27.21 17.99 -25.22
C PRO A 23 -27.04 16.99 -26.39
N THR A 24 -25.94 16.23 -26.37
CA THR A 24 -25.64 15.20 -27.37
C THR A 24 -26.61 14.02 -27.23
N ALA A 25 -26.92 13.60 -26.00
CA ALA A 25 -27.90 12.54 -25.76
C ALA A 25 -29.28 12.89 -26.30
N ILE A 26 -29.79 14.11 -26.03
CA ILE A 26 -31.10 14.59 -26.52
C ILE A 26 -31.15 14.61 -28.06
N SER A 27 -30.09 15.08 -28.71
CA SER A 27 -30.02 15.13 -30.18
C SER A 27 -30.12 13.74 -30.83
N LYS A 28 -29.58 12.71 -30.18
CA LYS A 28 -29.48 11.35 -30.71
C LYS A 28 -30.63 10.42 -30.34
N VAL A 29 -31.52 10.82 -29.42
CA VAL A 29 -32.69 10.02 -29.04
C VAL A 29 -33.63 9.78 -30.21
N LYS A 30 -33.88 10.79 -31.05
CA LYS A 30 -34.78 10.65 -32.21
C LYS A 30 -34.24 9.68 -33.26
N GLU A 31 -32.92 9.70 -33.46
CA GLU A 31 -32.22 8.77 -34.35
C GLU A 31 -32.22 7.33 -33.79
N LEU A 32 -31.99 7.15 -32.48
CA LEU A 32 -32.08 5.85 -31.81
C LEU A 32 -33.50 5.26 -31.84
N GLN A 33 -34.53 6.10 -31.74
CA GLN A 33 -35.93 5.70 -31.92
C GLN A 33 -36.20 5.22 -33.35
N SER A 34 -35.70 5.94 -34.35
CA SER A 34 -35.87 5.55 -35.76
C SER A 34 -35.19 4.22 -36.09
N ALA A 35 -34.12 3.87 -35.35
CA ALA A 35 -33.41 2.60 -35.48
C ALA A 35 -33.97 1.45 -34.60
N ASN A 36 -35.12 1.64 -33.93
CA ASN A 36 -35.72 0.69 -32.98
C ASN A 36 -34.80 0.31 -31.78
N LEU A 37 -33.83 1.16 -31.44
CA LEU A 37 -32.90 0.97 -30.32
C LEU A 37 -33.39 1.73 -29.07
N THR A 38 -34.60 1.40 -28.63
CA THR A 38 -35.31 2.15 -27.57
C THR A 38 -35.05 1.67 -26.15
N SER A 39 -34.34 0.54 -25.95
CA SER A 39 -34.07 -0.03 -24.62
C SER A 39 -32.61 -0.44 -24.45
N SER A 40 -32.15 -0.48 -23.20
CA SER A 40 -30.81 -0.99 -22.85
C SER A 40 -30.59 -2.44 -23.30
N ASP A 41 -31.67 -3.23 -23.40
CA ASP A 41 -31.64 -4.62 -23.85
C ASP A 41 -31.49 -4.74 -25.37
N SER A 42 -32.17 -3.89 -26.14
CA SER A 42 -31.99 -3.86 -27.60
C SER A 42 -30.61 -3.31 -27.99
N LEU A 43 -30.09 -2.34 -27.23
CA LEU A 43 -28.73 -1.81 -27.39
C LEU A 43 -27.63 -2.82 -27.00
N ALA A 44 -27.88 -3.73 -26.07
CA ALA A 44 -26.90 -4.74 -25.68
C ALA A 44 -26.82 -5.90 -26.68
N LYS A 45 -27.93 -6.19 -27.38
CA LYS A 45 -28.06 -7.25 -28.39
C LYS A 45 -27.70 -6.80 -29.79
N SER A 46 -27.68 -5.50 -30.07
CA SER A 46 -27.26 -4.97 -31.37
C SER A 46 -25.74 -5.07 -31.58
N SER A 47 -25.33 -5.16 -32.85
CA SER A 47 -23.94 -5.05 -33.24
C SER A 47 -23.46 -3.59 -33.16
N ILE A 48 -22.16 -3.37 -33.28
CA ILE A 48 -21.58 -2.02 -33.13
C ILE A 48 -21.90 -1.10 -34.33
N THR A 49 -22.17 -1.67 -35.51
CA THR A 49 -22.35 -0.95 -36.78
C THR A 49 -23.56 -0.01 -36.78
N PRO A 50 -24.76 -0.40 -36.32
CA PRO A 50 -25.91 0.51 -36.23
C PRO A 50 -25.73 1.64 -35.21
N ILE A 51 -24.97 1.40 -34.14
CA ILE A 51 -24.67 2.42 -33.11
C ILE A 51 -23.64 3.43 -33.65
N GLN A 52 -22.64 2.96 -34.40
CA GLN A 52 -21.67 3.81 -35.07
C GLN A 52 -22.31 4.72 -36.12
N ALA A 53 -23.31 4.24 -36.86
CA ALA A 53 -24.05 5.05 -37.83
C ALA A 53 -24.78 6.25 -37.19
N ILE A 54 -25.15 6.15 -35.91
CA ILE A 54 -25.91 7.17 -35.18
C ILE A 54 -24.97 8.16 -34.47
N PHE A 55 -23.91 7.66 -33.83
CA PHE A 55 -23.01 8.50 -33.05
C PHE A 55 -21.85 9.08 -33.87
N ALA A 56 -21.59 8.58 -35.09
CA ALA A 56 -20.49 8.92 -35.99
C ALA A 56 -19.07 8.74 -35.40
N ASP A 57 -18.92 8.71 -34.09
CA ASP A 57 -17.72 8.45 -33.32
C ASP A 57 -17.69 7.01 -32.80
N GLU A 58 -16.67 6.26 -33.22
CA GLU A 58 -16.43 4.89 -32.81
C GLU A 58 -16.23 4.74 -31.29
N ARG A 59 -15.64 5.74 -30.62
CA ARG A 59 -15.38 5.70 -29.17
C ARG A 59 -16.68 5.80 -28.38
N LEU A 60 -17.56 6.72 -28.77
CA LEU A 60 -18.88 6.89 -28.15
C LEU A 60 -19.77 5.66 -28.41
N ALA A 61 -19.73 5.09 -29.61
CA ALA A 61 -20.47 3.87 -29.91
C ALA A 61 -20.03 2.67 -29.05
N LYS A 62 -18.71 2.47 -28.84
CA LYS A 62 -18.17 1.46 -27.92
C LYS A 62 -18.59 1.71 -26.47
N GLN A 63 -18.58 2.97 -26.05
CA GLN A 63 -18.99 3.39 -24.71
C GLN A 63 -20.47 3.07 -24.45
N VAL A 64 -21.37 3.38 -25.37
CA VAL A 64 -22.80 3.06 -25.28
C VAL A 64 -23.03 1.55 -25.24
N LEU A 65 -22.39 0.78 -26.13
CA LEU A 65 -22.54 -0.67 -26.18
C LEU A 65 -22.03 -1.34 -24.89
N SER A 66 -20.90 -0.87 -24.35
CA SER A 66 -20.35 -1.37 -23.09
C SER A 66 -21.23 -1.03 -21.89
N ALA A 67 -21.82 0.17 -21.87
CA ALA A 67 -22.77 0.58 -20.85
C ALA A 67 -24.06 -0.24 -20.91
N ALA A 68 -24.57 -0.53 -22.11
CA ALA A 68 -25.76 -1.34 -22.32
C ALA A 68 -25.54 -2.78 -21.82
N LYS A 69 -24.42 -3.41 -22.17
CA LYS A 69 -24.04 -4.74 -21.67
C LYS A 69 -23.86 -4.79 -20.15
N ARG A 70 -23.38 -3.69 -19.54
CA ARG A 70 -23.22 -3.60 -18.08
C ARG A 70 -24.56 -3.50 -17.34
N VAL A 71 -25.48 -2.69 -17.85
CA VAL A 71 -26.81 -2.49 -17.24
C VAL A 71 -27.67 -3.76 -17.38
N THR A 72 -27.64 -4.41 -18.54
CA THR A 72 -28.37 -5.68 -18.77
C THR A 72 -27.83 -6.83 -17.93
N LYS A 73 -26.51 -6.96 -17.79
CA LYS A 73 -25.90 -7.96 -16.89
C LYS A 73 -26.20 -7.71 -15.41
N LYS A 74 -26.33 -6.44 -15.00
CA LYS A 74 -26.72 -6.07 -13.63
C LYS A 74 -28.19 -6.42 -13.36
N ARG A 75 -29.10 -6.13 -14.30
CA ARG A 75 -30.54 -6.40 -14.17
C ARG A 75 -30.87 -7.89 -14.28
N GLY A 76 -30.16 -8.65 -15.12
CA GLY A 76 -30.27 -10.12 -15.19
C GLY A 76 -29.80 -10.84 -13.92
N ARG A 77 -29.02 -10.17 -13.06
CA ARG A 77 -28.60 -10.70 -11.76
C ARG A 77 -29.63 -10.46 -10.65
N GLU A 78 -30.47 -9.45 -10.77
CA GLU A 78 -31.52 -9.13 -9.79
C GLU A 78 -32.76 -10.03 -9.93
N VAL A 79 -33.02 -10.62 -11.11
CA VAL A 79 -34.19 -11.49 -11.35
C VAL A 79 -33.89 -12.98 -11.08
N GLY A 80 -32.61 -13.35 -10.92
CA GLY A 80 -32.16 -14.75 -10.82
C GLY A 80 -31.61 -15.22 -9.48
N GLU A 81 -31.68 -14.42 -8.40
CA GLU A 81 -31.11 -14.77 -7.09
C GLU A 81 -32.22 -14.92 -6.03
N ALA A 82 -33.06 -15.95 -6.19
CA ALA A 82 -33.65 -16.69 -5.07
C ALA A 82 -33.08 -18.12 -5.15
N SER A 83 -32.27 -18.49 -4.16
CA SER A 83 -31.52 -19.75 -4.04
C SER A 83 -30.23 -19.87 -4.86
N ALA A 84 -29.13 -19.33 -4.32
CA ALA A 84 -27.83 -20.02 -4.19
C ALA A 84 -26.78 -19.02 -3.66
N GLU A 85 -26.41 -19.14 -2.38
CA GLU A 85 -25.29 -18.41 -1.80
C GLU A 85 -23.95 -19.04 -2.24
N SER A 86 -23.05 -18.24 -2.85
CA SER A 86 -21.58 -18.16 -2.62
C SER A 86 -20.81 -17.65 -3.86
N PRO A 87 -19.57 -17.13 -3.74
CA PRO A 87 -19.13 -16.00 -2.91
C PRO A 87 -18.33 -14.99 -3.76
N ALA A 88 -18.85 -13.79 -3.99
CA ALA A 88 -18.07 -12.73 -4.66
C ALA A 88 -17.40 -11.82 -3.62
N LYS A 89 -16.11 -12.09 -3.37
CA LYS A 89 -15.17 -11.25 -2.62
C LYS A 89 -15.13 -9.82 -3.19
N ARG A 90 -15.99 -8.94 -2.69
CA ARG A 90 -15.66 -7.54 -2.47
C ARG A 90 -15.59 -7.39 -0.96
N LYS A 91 -14.39 -7.18 -0.42
CA LYS A 91 -14.25 -6.67 0.95
C LYS A 91 -15.03 -5.36 0.99
N LYS A 92 -16.25 -5.42 1.54
CA LYS A 92 -16.93 -4.24 2.07
C LYS A 92 -15.92 -3.59 3.00
N ILE A 93 -15.59 -2.33 2.72
CA ILE A 93 -15.16 -1.42 3.75
C ILE A 93 -16.32 -1.43 4.75
N ALA A 94 -16.08 -2.08 5.90
CA ALA A 94 -17.03 -2.10 6.98
C ALA A 94 -17.11 -0.67 7.53
N SER A 95 -18.11 0.09 7.06
CA SER A 95 -18.61 1.25 7.76
C SER A 95 -19.59 0.76 8.83
N THR A 96 -19.08 0.05 9.83
CA THR A 96 -19.79 -0.37 11.03
C THR A 96 -18.90 -0.10 12.23
N GLY A 97 -19.02 1.12 12.76
CA GLY A 97 -19.62 1.31 14.08
C GLY A 97 -18.90 0.88 15.35
N GLU A 98 -17.72 0.26 15.29
CA GLU A 98 -16.86 0.11 16.47
C GLU A 98 -15.42 0.39 16.06
N ALA A 99 -14.80 1.40 16.67
CA ALA A 99 -13.38 1.63 16.50
C ALA A 99 -12.66 0.38 17.00
N ALA A 100 -12.10 -0.42 16.09
CA ALA A 100 -11.28 -1.57 16.46
C ALA A 100 -10.24 -1.10 17.49
N THR A 101 -10.10 -1.84 18.58
CA THR A 101 -9.14 -1.50 19.64
C THR A 101 -7.73 -1.37 19.03
N PRO A 102 -6.86 -0.50 19.57
CA PRO A 102 -5.47 -0.40 19.12
C PRO A 102 -4.80 -1.77 18.96
N ALA A 103 -5.02 -2.67 19.93
CA ALA A 103 -4.50 -4.04 19.87
C ALA A 103 -5.02 -4.86 18.68
N ALA A 104 -6.34 -4.85 18.42
CA ALA A 104 -6.90 -5.57 17.28
C ALA A 104 -6.36 -5.05 15.93
N ILE A 105 -6.05 -3.75 15.85
CA ILE A 105 -5.41 -3.15 14.67
C ILE A 105 -3.99 -3.70 14.51
N GLU A 106 -3.18 -3.70 15.58
CA GLU A 106 -1.81 -4.21 15.53
C GLU A 106 -1.75 -5.72 15.22
N ASP A 107 -2.63 -6.53 15.82
CA ASP A 107 -2.70 -7.97 15.56
C ASP A 107 -3.05 -8.26 14.09
N SER A 108 -3.97 -7.47 13.50
CA SER A 108 -4.31 -7.59 12.08
C SER A 108 -3.14 -7.28 11.14
N LEU A 109 -2.12 -6.57 11.64
CA LEU A 109 -0.94 -6.15 10.92
C LEU A 109 0.26 -7.07 11.15
N ALA A 110 0.16 -8.09 12.00
CA ALA A 110 1.23 -9.04 12.28
C ALA A 110 1.87 -9.59 10.99
N LEU A 111 3.21 -9.66 11.00
CA LEU A 111 4.00 -10.18 9.90
C LEU A 111 4.29 -11.67 10.12
N PRO A 112 4.52 -12.45 9.06
CA PRO A 112 4.87 -13.86 9.19
C PRO A 112 6.18 -14.04 9.96
N GLU A 113 6.16 -14.94 10.93
CA GLU A 113 7.35 -15.37 11.67
C GLU A 113 7.84 -16.71 11.11
N SER A 114 9.15 -16.95 11.17
CA SER A 114 9.74 -18.23 10.79
C SER A 114 10.72 -18.68 11.87
N ASN A 115 10.64 -19.96 12.22
CA ASN A 115 11.54 -20.63 13.15
C ASN A 115 12.63 -21.43 12.42
N ALA A 116 12.86 -21.14 11.12
CA ALA A 116 13.90 -21.80 10.34
C ALA A 116 15.29 -21.62 10.96
N ASP A 117 16.08 -22.70 10.90
CA ASP A 117 17.45 -22.74 11.39
C ASP A 117 18.40 -21.97 10.46
N GLU A 118 19.56 -21.56 10.96
CA GLU A 118 20.55 -20.80 10.16
C GLU A 118 21.02 -21.57 8.91
N GLU A 119 21.08 -22.90 8.98
CA GLU A 119 21.45 -23.73 7.82
C GLU A 119 20.40 -23.70 6.71
N GLU A 120 19.12 -23.70 7.08
CA GLU A 120 18.00 -23.60 6.15
C GLU A 120 17.96 -22.21 5.51
N LEU A 121 18.11 -21.17 6.34
CA LEU A 121 18.20 -19.80 5.90
C LEU A 121 19.38 -19.62 4.93
N ALA A 122 20.56 -20.19 5.22
CA ALA A 122 21.74 -20.05 4.37
C ALA A 122 21.57 -20.65 2.97
N LYS A 123 20.79 -21.73 2.84
CA LYS A 123 20.51 -22.42 1.56
C LYS A 123 19.41 -21.72 0.75
N THR A 124 18.66 -20.82 1.35
CA THR A 124 17.50 -20.19 0.72
C THR A 124 17.89 -19.00 -0.16
N VAL A 125 17.28 -18.93 -1.35
CA VAL A 125 17.39 -17.80 -2.28
C VAL A 125 15.99 -17.30 -2.63
N VAL A 126 15.78 -15.99 -2.51
CA VAL A 126 14.51 -15.33 -2.79
C VAL A 126 14.65 -14.40 -3.98
N TYR A 127 13.60 -14.30 -4.80
CA TYR A 127 13.53 -13.44 -5.98
C TYR A 127 12.60 -12.25 -5.72
N THR A 128 13.17 -11.04 -5.66
CA THR A 128 12.42 -9.83 -5.29
C THR A 128 12.95 -8.54 -5.92
N ASN A 129 12.18 -7.47 -5.79
CA ASN A 129 12.57 -6.12 -6.18
C ASN A 129 13.42 -5.45 -5.09
N ARG A 130 14.12 -4.38 -5.46
CA ARG A 130 14.90 -3.57 -4.52
C ARG A 130 14.04 -2.91 -3.41
N ALA A 131 12.87 -2.37 -3.76
CA ALA A 131 12.03 -1.60 -2.83
C ALA A 131 11.40 -2.43 -1.68
N PRO A 132 10.82 -3.62 -1.92
CA PRO A 132 10.35 -4.50 -0.85
C PRO A 132 11.44 -4.92 0.11
N LEU A 133 12.66 -5.15 -0.39
CA LEU A 133 13.79 -5.47 0.47
C LEU A 133 14.16 -4.28 1.37
N VAL A 134 14.21 -3.05 0.84
CA VAL A 134 14.37 -1.83 1.69
C VAL A 134 13.28 -1.78 2.75
N LEU A 135 12.03 -2.05 2.38
CA LEU A 135 10.89 -2.01 3.30
C LEU A 135 11.08 -2.99 4.48
N ALA A 136 11.52 -4.22 4.18
CA ALA A 136 11.82 -5.23 5.20
C ALA A 136 12.97 -4.82 6.12
N PHE A 137 14.07 -4.30 5.56
CA PHE A 137 15.20 -3.75 6.34
C PHE A 137 14.76 -2.59 7.24
N ALA A 138 13.98 -1.65 6.71
CA ALA A 138 13.51 -0.49 7.47
C ALA A 138 12.56 -0.90 8.60
N THR A 139 11.63 -1.83 8.34
CA THR A 139 10.70 -2.32 9.37
C THR A 139 11.46 -3.05 10.49
N LYS A 140 12.44 -3.89 10.14
CA LYS A 140 13.28 -4.57 11.13
C LYS A 140 14.18 -3.59 11.87
N LEU A 141 14.84 -2.64 11.22
CA LEU A 141 15.62 -1.59 11.90
C LEU A 141 14.80 -0.88 12.97
N LEU A 142 13.59 -0.44 12.60
CA LEU A 142 12.72 0.31 13.50
C LEU A 142 12.27 -0.49 14.74
N GLU A 143 12.22 -1.82 14.65
CA GLU A 143 11.99 -2.68 15.81
C GLU A 143 13.11 -2.55 16.86
N PHE A 144 14.37 -2.37 16.43
CA PHE A 144 15.51 -2.22 17.33
C PHE A 144 15.79 -0.76 17.72
N THR A 145 15.53 0.20 16.82
CA THR A 145 15.80 1.62 17.10
C THR A 145 14.64 2.32 17.79
N MET A 146 13.40 1.88 17.58
CA MET A 146 12.18 2.49 18.11
C MET A 146 11.21 1.42 18.63
N PRO A 147 11.59 0.63 19.65
CA PRO A 147 10.77 -0.48 20.16
C PRO A 147 9.42 -0.04 20.75
N SER A 148 9.34 1.19 21.28
CA SER A 148 8.09 1.81 21.76
C SER A 148 7.06 2.01 20.65
N GLN A 149 7.49 2.11 19.39
CA GLN A 149 6.58 2.32 18.28
C GLN A 149 5.85 1.01 17.90
N PRO A 150 4.51 1.03 17.78
CA PRO A 150 3.75 -0.13 17.34
C PRO A 150 4.11 -0.53 15.90
N LEU A 151 3.75 -1.76 15.50
CA LEU A 151 4.07 -2.30 14.17
C LEU A 151 3.47 -1.43 13.06
N SER A 152 2.25 -0.92 13.24
CA SER A 152 1.61 -0.02 12.30
C SER A 152 2.41 1.27 12.06
N SER A 153 2.96 1.87 13.11
CA SER A 153 3.84 3.04 13.03
C SER A 153 5.14 2.68 12.31
N ARG A 154 5.77 1.56 12.68
CA ARG A 154 7.01 1.09 12.03
C ARG A 154 6.83 0.86 10.53
N LEU A 155 5.74 0.21 10.13
CA LEU A 155 5.39 0.00 8.72
C LEU A 155 5.13 1.30 7.96
N SER A 156 4.45 2.26 8.59
CA SER A 156 4.21 3.59 8.01
C SER A 156 5.51 4.34 7.75
N LEU A 157 6.40 4.40 8.74
CA LEU A 157 7.70 5.05 8.64
C LEU A 157 8.61 4.35 7.61
N ALA A 158 8.63 3.02 7.62
CA ALA A 158 9.39 2.23 6.65
C ALA A 158 8.93 2.49 5.20
N GLN A 159 7.62 2.60 4.98
CA GLN A 159 7.07 2.94 3.67
C GLN A 159 7.44 4.37 3.22
N ALA A 160 7.52 5.32 4.15
CA ALA A 160 8.00 6.67 3.85
C ALA A 160 9.44 6.65 3.36
N VAL A 161 10.33 5.89 4.03
CA VAL A 161 11.73 5.70 3.61
C VAL A 161 11.84 5.12 2.20
N VAL A 162 11.03 4.10 1.90
CA VAL A 162 11.00 3.48 0.56
C VAL A 162 10.57 4.47 -0.49
N SER A 163 9.54 5.26 -0.20
CA SER A 163 8.98 6.23 -1.15
C SER A 163 9.95 7.38 -1.45
N VAL A 164 10.62 7.91 -0.42
CA VAL A 164 11.68 8.93 -0.59
C VAL A 164 12.85 8.38 -1.41
N ASN A 165 13.30 7.15 -1.13
CA ASN A 165 14.40 6.52 -1.87
C ASN A 165 14.02 6.21 -3.33
N ALA A 166 12.84 5.65 -3.57
CA ALA A 166 12.34 5.36 -4.90
C ALA A 166 12.31 6.63 -5.74
N ARG A 167 11.79 7.71 -5.17
CA ARG A 167 11.71 8.99 -5.85
C ARG A 167 13.05 9.64 -6.14
N THR A 168 13.94 9.69 -5.14
CA THR A 168 15.31 10.17 -5.34
C THR A 168 15.97 9.43 -6.52
N LYS A 169 15.73 8.11 -6.59
CA LYS A 169 16.22 7.30 -7.70
C LYS A 169 15.51 7.60 -9.02
N ALA A 170 14.19 7.77 -9.04
CA ALA A 170 13.42 8.13 -10.24
C ALA A 170 13.88 9.47 -10.84
N LEU A 171 14.15 10.48 -10.00
CA LEU A 171 14.71 11.77 -10.40
C LEU A 171 16.12 11.59 -11.00
N SER A 172 17.00 10.83 -10.33
CA SER A 172 18.35 10.57 -10.84
C SER A 172 18.39 9.81 -12.17
N LEU A 173 17.32 9.04 -12.46
CA LEU A 173 17.17 8.28 -13.71
C LEU A 173 16.42 9.09 -14.78
N GLY A 174 15.94 10.29 -14.45
CA GLY A 174 15.13 11.12 -15.35
C GLY A 174 13.72 10.57 -15.64
N ILE A 175 13.25 9.59 -14.86
CA ILE A 175 11.90 8.99 -14.99
C ILE A 175 10.86 9.97 -14.46
N GLU A 176 11.12 10.55 -13.30
CA GLU A 176 10.32 11.61 -12.72
C GLU A 176 11.00 12.95 -13.00
N LYS A 177 10.21 13.99 -13.22
CA LYS A 177 10.69 15.37 -13.44
C LYS A 177 10.10 16.28 -12.37
N GLY A 178 10.88 17.27 -11.98
CA GLY A 178 10.46 18.29 -11.03
C GLY A 178 11.17 18.19 -9.69
N ILE A 179 10.84 19.15 -8.83
CA ILE A 179 11.37 19.28 -7.48
C ILE A 179 10.56 18.36 -6.56
N SER A 180 11.17 17.86 -5.48
CA SER A 180 10.46 17.03 -4.51
C SER A 180 9.46 17.89 -3.71
N ALA A 181 8.32 17.34 -3.25
CA ALA A 181 7.43 18.11 -2.37
C ALA A 181 8.16 18.65 -1.14
N GLU A 182 9.13 17.90 -0.58
CA GLU A 182 9.94 18.38 0.53
C GLU A 182 10.77 19.61 0.14
N ASP A 183 11.42 19.59 -1.02
CA ASP A 183 12.23 20.69 -1.52
C ASP A 183 11.37 21.89 -1.96
N ASP A 184 10.13 21.65 -2.41
CA ASP A 184 9.10 22.67 -2.66
C ASP A 184 8.53 23.27 -1.35
N GLY A 185 9.00 22.82 -0.18
CA GLY A 185 8.60 23.34 1.12
C GLY A 185 7.34 22.70 1.71
N TRP A 186 6.82 21.62 1.14
CA TRP A 186 5.72 20.88 1.75
C TRP A 186 6.19 20.17 3.02
N GLY A 187 5.35 20.23 4.06
CA GLY A 187 5.69 19.66 5.38
C GLY A 187 6.71 20.49 6.16
N GLN A 188 6.91 21.77 5.83
CA GLN A 188 7.57 22.72 6.73
C GLN A 188 6.79 22.81 8.06
N GLY A 189 7.52 22.90 9.18
CA GLY A 189 6.97 22.91 10.53
C GLY A 189 6.60 21.53 11.11
N GLN A 190 6.56 20.48 10.28
CA GLN A 190 6.32 19.12 10.78
C GLN A 190 7.59 18.51 11.39
N PRO A 191 7.48 17.73 12.49
CA PRO A 191 8.62 17.03 13.06
C PRO A 191 9.33 16.11 12.05
N LYS A 192 10.65 15.99 12.20
CA LYS A 192 11.49 15.11 11.38
C LYS A 192 12.11 14.02 12.23
N ILE A 193 12.17 12.81 11.71
CA ILE A 193 12.98 11.73 12.25
C ILE A 193 13.93 11.20 11.18
N ARG A 194 15.10 10.71 11.60
CA ARG A 194 16.06 10.06 10.70
C ARG A 194 15.83 8.55 10.73
N VAL A 195 15.60 7.94 9.57
CA VAL A 195 15.48 6.47 9.40
C VAL A 195 16.21 6.03 8.13
N MET A 196 17.12 5.06 8.26
CA MET A 196 18.05 4.60 7.23
C MET A 196 18.74 5.75 6.49
N GLY A 197 19.26 6.74 7.22
CA GLY A 197 19.92 7.91 6.64
C GLY A 197 18.99 8.95 5.99
N ARG A 198 17.67 8.74 5.97
CA ARG A 198 16.68 9.66 5.38
C ARG A 198 15.90 10.43 6.44
N ASP A 199 15.68 11.72 6.19
CA ASP A 199 14.82 12.54 7.04
C ASP A 199 13.36 12.35 6.60
N ILE A 200 12.53 11.83 7.50
CA ILE A 200 11.11 11.56 7.26
C ILE A 200 10.28 12.54 8.08
N ARG A 201 9.31 13.19 7.42
CA ARG A 201 8.30 14.00 8.11
C ARG A 201 7.28 13.11 8.79
N VAL A 202 7.00 13.38 10.06
CA VAL A 202 6.12 12.55 10.86
C VAL A 202 5.01 13.36 11.51
N MET A 203 3.95 12.64 11.88
CA MET A 203 2.82 13.16 12.62
C MET A 203 2.51 12.26 13.81
N LYS A 204 2.21 12.88 14.96
CA LYS A 204 1.82 12.16 16.17
C LYS A 204 0.39 11.61 16.03
N ARG A 205 0.18 10.40 16.53
CA ARG A 205 -1.13 9.76 16.64
C ARG A 205 -1.72 10.09 18.01
N TRP A 206 -2.56 11.12 18.05
CA TRP A 206 -3.25 11.51 19.27
C TRP A 206 -4.27 10.44 19.70
N GLY A 207 -4.34 10.15 21.01
CA GLY A 207 -5.27 9.17 21.57
C GLY A 207 -4.98 7.72 21.18
N TYR A 208 -3.76 7.41 20.71
CA TYR A 208 -3.32 6.04 20.43
C TYR A 208 -2.38 5.56 21.52
N GLU A 209 -2.94 4.92 22.55
CA GLU A 209 -2.17 4.26 23.60
C GLU A 209 -1.91 2.82 23.19
N TRP A 210 -0.62 2.47 23.10
CA TRP A 210 -0.14 1.12 22.85
C TRP A 210 0.99 0.84 23.83
N LYS A 211 0.75 -0.06 24.78
CA LYS A 211 1.80 -0.59 25.65
C LYS A 211 2.54 -1.68 24.88
N GLY A 212 3.85 -1.53 24.72
CA GLY A 212 4.67 -2.52 24.03
C GLY A 212 4.68 -3.86 24.77
N LYS A 213 4.94 -4.97 24.06
CA LYS A 213 5.12 -6.31 24.67
C LYS A 213 6.19 -6.36 25.78
N SER A 214 7.04 -5.33 25.88
CA SER A 214 8.03 -5.19 26.96
C SER A 214 7.43 -4.87 28.33
N GLU A 215 6.19 -4.39 28.40
CA GLU A 215 5.54 -4.02 29.68
C GLU A 215 4.66 -5.14 30.26
N GLU A 216 4.23 -6.13 29.46
CA GLU A 216 3.38 -7.23 29.94
C GLU A 216 4.13 -8.18 30.90
N GLU A 217 5.47 -8.17 30.91
CA GLU A 217 6.28 -8.96 31.85
C GLU A 217 6.66 -8.18 33.13
N GLY A 218 6.24 -6.91 33.29
CA GLY A 218 6.90 -5.98 34.20
C GLY A 218 6.04 -5.08 35.09
N GLU A 219 4.72 -5.27 35.23
CA GLU A 219 3.90 -4.37 36.06
C GLU A 219 3.00 -5.09 37.09
N ASN A 220 3.57 -5.31 38.28
CA ASN A 220 2.83 -5.08 39.52
C ASN A 220 3.66 -4.14 40.39
N LEU A 221 3.38 -2.83 40.33
CA LEU A 221 3.52 -1.84 41.41
C LEU A 221 3.16 -0.45 40.86
N LYS A 222 1.89 -0.09 41.00
CA LYS A 222 1.41 1.30 40.91
C LYS A 222 2.01 2.14 42.03
N LEU A 223 2.18 3.44 41.79
CA LEU A 223 1.78 4.50 42.74
C LEU A 223 1.62 5.84 42.00
N GLU A 224 0.54 6.54 42.36
CA GLU A 224 -0.04 7.73 41.73
C GLU A 224 0.68 9.04 42.07
N GLY A 225 0.50 10.07 41.23
CA GLY A 225 0.83 11.47 41.60
C GLY A 225 0.79 12.51 40.47
N SER A 226 -0.42 12.98 40.15
CA SER A 226 -0.86 14.38 39.84
C SER A 226 0.09 15.44 39.21
N ASP A 227 -0.39 15.95 38.06
CA ASP A 227 -0.55 17.35 37.60
C ASP A 227 0.54 18.22 36.92
N THR A 228 0.07 18.82 35.82
CA THR A 228 0.35 20.14 35.19
C THR A 228 1.51 20.35 34.20
N VAL A 229 1.12 20.40 32.92
CA VAL A 229 1.40 21.38 31.83
C VAL A 229 2.65 22.26 31.93
N ASP A 230 3.58 22.12 30.97
CA ASP A 230 4.02 23.29 30.17
C ASP A 230 4.68 22.94 28.82
N SER A 231 4.41 23.81 27.84
CA SER A 231 4.78 23.67 26.44
C SER A 231 6.19 24.20 26.15
N GLN A 232 6.81 23.65 25.09
CA GLN A 232 8.10 24.02 24.47
C GLN A 232 9.35 23.43 25.15
N LYS A 233 9.76 22.25 24.66
CA LYS A 233 11.17 21.82 24.75
C LYS A 233 11.60 21.16 23.45
N THR A 234 12.45 21.88 22.73
CA THR A 234 13.42 21.35 21.77
C THR A 234 14.08 20.09 22.33
N LEU A 235 13.93 18.96 21.63
CA LEU A 235 14.57 17.69 21.97
C LEU A 235 16.10 17.82 21.89
N LYS A 236 16.73 18.07 23.04
CA LYS A 236 18.11 17.67 23.31
C LYS A 236 18.08 16.34 24.06
N GLN A 237 18.97 15.46 23.64
CA GLN A 237 19.25 14.13 24.17
C GLN A 237 19.32 14.09 25.70
N GLY A 238 18.75 13.04 26.29
CA GLY A 238 18.94 12.68 27.70
C GLY A 238 17.64 12.63 28.50
N GLY A 239 16.90 11.53 28.37
CA GLY A 239 15.71 11.25 29.16
C GLY A 239 14.93 10.08 28.56
N ARG A 240 15.08 8.90 29.15
CA ARG A 240 14.34 7.69 28.78
C ARG A 240 12.92 7.84 29.35
N SER A 241 12.03 8.49 28.60
CA SER A 241 10.59 8.44 28.83
C SER A 241 10.00 7.42 27.88
N ASP A 242 9.48 6.32 28.42
CA ASP A 242 8.91 5.21 27.65
C ASP A 242 7.58 5.59 26.92
N ASP A 243 7.05 6.79 27.15
CA ASP A 243 5.85 7.33 26.47
C ASP A 243 6.16 8.21 25.24
N GLU A 244 6.92 7.68 24.27
CA GLU A 244 6.99 8.33 22.96
C GLU A 244 5.68 8.04 22.19
N PRO A 245 4.91 9.07 21.78
CA PRO A 245 3.64 8.85 21.10
C PRO A 245 3.83 8.12 19.77
N ALA A 246 2.87 7.28 19.41
CA ALA A 246 2.92 6.56 18.14
C ALA A 246 2.95 7.53 16.95
N LEU A 247 3.77 7.22 15.93
CA LEU A 247 4.03 8.11 14.79
C LEU A 247 3.49 7.57 13.47
N TRP A 248 3.11 8.47 12.57
CA TRP A 248 2.86 8.19 11.16
C TRP A 248 3.83 8.93 10.26
N GLY A 249 4.26 8.28 9.18
CA GLY A 249 4.99 8.92 8.10
C GLY A 249 4.02 9.71 7.21
N LEU A 250 4.31 10.99 6.99
CA LEU A 250 3.51 11.87 6.14
C LEU A 250 3.81 11.61 4.65
N ASP A 251 2.75 11.51 3.84
CA ASP A 251 2.86 11.44 2.38
C ASP A 251 2.78 12.85 1.78
N LEU A 252 3.94 13.50 1.68
CA LEU A 252 4.06 14.85 1.14
C LEU A 252 3.67 14.93 -0.35
N GLU A 253 3.78 13.84 -1.09
CA GLU A 253 3.43 13.81 -2.51
C GLU A 253 1.92 13.74 -2.71
N ALA A 254 1.24 12.90 -1.93
CA ALA A 254 -0.20 12.91 -1.89
C ALA A 254 -0.73 14.27 -1.40
N LEU A 255 -0.06 14.87 -0.40
CA LEU A 255 -0.42 16.20 0.10
C LEU A 255 -0.29 17.27 -0.99
N ARG A 256 0.85 17.34 -1.69
CA ARG A 256 1.06 18.26 -2.80
C ARG A 256 0.05 18.06 -3.92
N SER A 257 -0.20 16.80 -4.29
CA SER A 257 -1.14 16.43 -5.36
C SER A 257 -2.59 16.83 -5.02
N SER A 258 -2.94 16.86 -3.72
CA SER A 258 -4.26 17.25 -3.24
C SER A 258 -4.53 18.77 -3.26
N LYS A 259 -3.52 19.62 -3.54
CA LYS A 259 -3.61 21.10 -3.64
C LYS A 259 -4.41 21.78 -2.51
N GLY A 260 -4.40 21.26 -1.29
CA GLY A 260 -5.18 21.81 -0.18
C GLY A 260 -4.31 22.38 0.94
N PRO A 261 -4.57 23.61 1.43
CA PRO A 261 -4.17 23.98 2.79
C PRO A 261 -5.07 23.23 3.77
N LEU A 262 -4.50 22.67 4.84
CA LEU A 262 -5.32 22.14 5.94
C LEU A 262 -5.99 23.30 6.66
N VAL A 263 -7.24 23.58 6.27
CA VAL A 263 -8.17 24.25 7.17
C VAL A 263 -8.46 23.27 8.30
N SER A 264 -8.21 23.68 9.54
CA SER A 264 -8.70 23.02 10.76
C SER A 264 -10.21 22.75 10.60
N GLY A 265 -10.60 21.50 10.33
CA GLY A 265 -12.01 21.12 10.26
C GLY A 265 -12.37 19.89 9.44
N ALA A 266 -11.53 19.44 8.50
CA ALA A 266 -11.81 18.22 7.73
C ALA A 266 -11.34 16.96 8.50
N GLN A 267 -12.15 16.49 9.44
CA GLN A 267 -12.01 15.17 10.05
C GLN A 267 -12.31 14.10 8.99
N GLY A 268 -11.29 13.72 8.22
CA GLY A 268 -11.27 12.41 7.57
C GLY A 268 -11.17 11.31 8.64
N ALA A 269 -11.46 10.07 8.27
CA ALA A 269 -11.50 8.90 9.15
C ALA A 269 -10.23 8.63 10.00
N ASN A 270 -9.15 9.40 9.79
CA ASN A 270 -7.89 9.37 10.53
C ASN A 270 -7.56 10.73 11.19
N GLY A 271 -8.51 11.41 11.84
CA GLY A 271 -8.28 12.48 12.84
C GLY A 271 -7.53 13.76 12.42
N SER A 272 -6.91 13.80 11.25
CA SER A 272 -6.14 14.92 10.71
C SER A 272 -6.15 14.79 9.19
N GLY A 273 -6.52 15.85 8.47
CA GLY A 273 -6.67 15.85 7.00
C GLY A 273 -5.36 15.68 6.21
N LEU A 274 -4.25 15.28 6.87
CA LEU A 274 -2.94 15.09 6.25
C LEU A 274 -2.81 13.66 5.68
N PRO A 275 -2.39 13.50 4.41
CA PRO A 275 -2.10 12.19 3.85
C PRO A 275 -0.93 11.50 4.59
N ILE A 276 -1.11 10.21 4.86
CA ILE A 276 -0.13 9.36 5.55
C ILE A 276 0.18 8.10 4.73
N TYR A 277 1.38 7.55 4.92
CA TYR A 277 1.68 6.20 4.46
C TYR A 277 0.98 5.16 5.36
N THR A 278 0.05 4.40 4.79
CA THR A 278 -0.77 3.45 5.56
C THR A 278 -0.02 2.14 5.81
N ALA A 279 -0.08 1.63 7.05
CA ALA A 279 0.54 0.37 7.43
C ALA A 279 0.01 -0.83 6.61
N GLN A 280 -1.28 -0.81 6.27
CA GLN A 280 -1.93 -1.85 5.48
C GLN A 280 -1.32 -1.97 4.08
N SER A 281 -1.00 -0.82 3.45
CA SER A 281 -0.37 -0.82 2.13
C SER A 281 1.05 -1.38 2.16
N ALA A 282 1.84 -0.99 3.17
CA ALA A 282 3.19 -1.48 3.39
C ALA A 282 3.22 -3.00 3.66
N ARG A 283 2.35 -3.46 4.56
CA ARG A 283 2.19 -4.91 4.86
C ARG A 283 1.79 -5.69 3.62
N ALA A 284 0.78 -5.22 2.89
CA ALA A 284 0.33 -5.89 1.67
C ALA A 284 1.42 -5.93 0.60
N TYR A 285 2.31 -4.92 0.57
CA TYR A 285 3.45 -4.92 -0.34
C TYR A 285 4.49 -5.97 0.03
N LEU A 286 4.86 -6.09 1.32
CA LEU A 286 5.76 -7.13 1.80
C LEU A 286 5.24 -8.54 1.46
N LEU A 287 3.99 -8.85 1.82
CA LEU A 287 3.38 -10.18 1.61
C LEU A 287 3.35 -10.64 0.14
N LYS A 288 3.44 -9.72 -0.82
CA LYS A 288 3.30 -10.02 -2.25
C LYS A 288 4.62 -10.04 -3.02
N SER A 289 5.74 -9.72 -2.37
CA SER A 289 6.96 -9.30 -3.05
C SER A 289 8.10 -10.32 -3.12
N PHE A 290 8.06 -11.38 -2.32
CA PHE A 290 9.20 -12.29 -2.13
C PHE A 290 8.95 -13.65 -2.79
N ALA A 291 9.15 -13.76 -4.10
CA ALA A 291 8.92 -15.01 -4.83
C ALA A 291 10.11 -15.98 -4.68
N SER A 292 9.90 -17.26 -4.96
CA SER A 292 11.02 -18.20 -5.15
C SER A 292 11.70 -17.97 -6.50
N VAL A 293 12.94 -18.42 -6.63
CA VAL A 293 13.70 -18.31 -7.89
C VAL A 293 12.96 -19.08 -8.99
N PRO A 294 12.73 -18.46 -10.17
CA PRO A 294 12.13 -19.17 -11.29
C PRO A 294 13.05 -20.30 -11.78
N PRO A 295 12.50 -21.45 -12.23
CA PRO A 295 13.31 -22.53 -12.77
C PRO A 295 14.08 -22.05 -14.02
N PRO A 296 15.28 -22.62 -14.29
CA PRO A 296 16.06 -22.27 -15.47
C PRO A 296 15.27 -22.55 -16.75
N THR A 297 15.33 -21.61 -17.70
CA THR A 297 14.60 -21.65 -18.99
C THR A 297 14.98 -22.84 -19.90
N ASN A 298 15.98 -23.63 -19.53
CA ASN A 298 16.45 -24.79 -20.30
C ASN A 298 15.73 -26.11 -19.96
N GLU A 299 14.83 -26.13 -18.97
CA GLU A 299 14.02 -27.32 -18.70
C GLU A 299 12.86 -27.41 -19.70
N ALA A 300 12.84 -28.48 -20.49
CA ALA A 300 11.87 -28.76 -21.57
C ALA A 300 10.43 -29.06 -21.09
N SER A 301 10.11 -28.73 -19.84
CA SER A 301 8.82 -29.01 -19.21
C SER A 301 8.05 -27.70 -19.03
N PRO A 302 6.80 -27.57 -19.50
CA PRO A 302 6.01 -26.38 -19.26
C PRO A 302 5.83 -26.20 -17.74
N PRO A 303 6.11 -25.00 -17.18
CA PRO A 303 6.00 -24.79 -15.74
C PRO A 303 4.57 -25.09 -15.29
N LEU A 304 4.43 -26.04 -14.36
CA LEU A 304 3.17 -26.31 -13.68
C LEU A 304 2.66 -25.00 -13.09
N ARG A 305 1.52 -24.51 -13.61
CA ARG A 305 0.92 -23.26 -13.15
C ARG A 305 0.43 -23.44 -11.71
N LYS A 306 1.25 -23.01 -10.75
CA LYS A 306 0.84 -22.92 -9.33
C LYS A 306 -0.39 -22.02 -9.22
N SER A 307 -1.32 -22.38 -8.33
CA SER A 307 -2.47 -21.53 -8.04
C SER A 307 -2.03 -20.20 -7.42
N ALA A 308 -2.83 -19.14 -7.60
CA ALA A 308 -2.53 -17.85 -6.99
C ALA A 308 -2.45 -17.92 -5.45
N ALA A 309 -3.21 -18.82 -4.83
CA ALA A 309 -3.16 -19.06 -3.39
C ALA A 309 -1.81 -19.66 -2.97
N LEU A 310 -1.32 -20.67 -3.69
CA LEU A 310 -0.01 -21.28 -3.42
C LEU A 310 1.13 -20.28 -3.63
N LEU A 311 1.07 -19.47 -4.69
CA LEU A 311 2.07 -18.43 -4.94
C LEU A 311 2.08 -17.36 -3.84
N ASN A 312 0.93 -17.02 -3.27
CA ASN A 312 0.86 -16.07 -2.16
C ASN A 312 1.38 -16.69 -0.86
N ALA A 313 1.03 -17.94 -0.56
CA ALA A 313 1.55 -18.66 0.60
C ALA A 313 3.08 -18.82 0.54
N GLU A 314 3.61 -19.13 -0.64
CA GLU A 314 5.05 -19.20 -0.90
C GLU A 314 5.73 -17.85 -0.64
N LYS A 315 5.13 -16.74 -1.08
CA LYS A 315 5.66 -15.39 -0.82
C LYS A 315 5.62 -15.00 0.65
N GLU A 316 4.56 -15.39 1.35
CA GLU A 316 4.39 -15.17 2.77
C GLU A 316 5.42 -15.95 3.59
N HIS A 317 5.66 -17.20 3.22
CA HIS A 317 6.71 -18.03 3.82
C HIS A 317 8.11 -17.44 3.58
N ASN A 318 8.44 -17.05 2.34
CA ASN A 318 9.71 -16.42 2.01
C ASN A 318 9.92 -15.09 2.76
N LEU A 319 8.86 -14.31 2.97
CA LEU A 319 8.92 -13.12 3.81
C LEU A 319 9.32 -13.48 5.25
N GLY A 320 8.72 -14.52 5.83
CA GLY A 320 9.09 -14.99 7.18
C GLY A 320 10.57 -15.37 7.29
N LEU A 321 11.11 -16.07 6.29
CA LEU A 321 12.54 -16.42 6.23
C LEU A 321 13.45 -15.18 6.15
N ILE A 322 13.10 -14.19 5.33
CA ILE A 322 13.86 -12.94 5.24
C ILE A 322 13.81 -12.17 6.55
N LEU A 323 12.63 -12.01 7.16
CA LEU A 323 12.48 -11.32 8.44
C LEU A 323 13.27 -12.00 9.55
N ARG A 324 13.32 -13.34 9.55
CA ARG A 324 14.14 -14.13 10.48
C ARG A 324 15.64 -13.92 10.24
N ALA A 325 16.11 -13.96 8.99
CA ALA A 325 17.51 -13.71 8.66
C ALA A 325 17.95 -12.28 9.08
N LEU A 326 17.10 -11.28 8.84
CA LEU A 326 17.34 -9.91 9.30
C LEU A 326 17.36 -9.81 10.82
N ASP A 327 16.43 -10.45 11.51
CA ASP A 327 16.38 -10.49 12.98
C ASP A 327 17.67 -11.07 13.58
N VAL A 328 18.22 -12.15 13.02
CA VAL A 328 19.53 -12.70 13.43
C VAL A 328 20.65 -11.64 13.30
N VAL A 329 20.70 -10.93 12.16
CA VAL A 329 21.68 -9.86 11.93
C VAL A 329 21.50 -8.74 12.96
N PHE A 330 20.31 -8.17 13.09
CA PHE A 330 20.07 -7.05 14.00
C PHE A 330 20.34 -7.40 15.46
N ARG A 331 19.95 -8.61 15.92
CA ARG A 331 20.28 -9.10 17.26
C ARG A 331 21.80 -9.17 17.50
N SER A 332 22.57 -9.63 16.52
CA SER A 332 24.05 -9.67 16.64
C SER A 332 24.70 -8.28 16.78
N TRP A 333 23.98 -7.23 16.40
CA TRP A 333 24.41 -5.84 16.48
C TRP A 333 23.65 -5.02 17.53
N ALA A 334 22.84 -5.65 18.39
CA ALA A 334 21.99 -4.96 19.36
C ALA A 334 22.75 -4.12 20.41
N LEU A 335 24.06 -4.34 20.55
CA LEU A 335 24.95 -3.55 21.40
C LEU A 335 25.27 -2.14 20.84
N LEU A 336 25.01 -1.89 19.55
CA LEU A 336 25.22 -0.58 18.96
C LEU A 336 24.14 0.41 19.40
N ASN A 337 24.48 1.70 19.43
CA ASN A 337 23.47 2.74 19.59
C ASN A 337 22.59 2.87 18.32
N ARG A 338 21.47 3.57 18.47
CA ARG A 338 20.45 3.71 17.42
C ARG A 338 21.02 4.34 16.15
N GLU A 339 21.86 5.36 16.28
CA GLU A 339 22.44 6.11 15.16
C GLU A 339 23.47 5.29 14.37
N GLU A 340 24.27 4.47 15.05
CA GLU A 340 25.23 3.57 14.41
C GLU A 340 24.54 2.44 13.66
N LEU A 341 23.48 1.87 14.26
CA LEU A 341 22.68 0.84 13.64
C LEU A 341 21.98 1.36 12.38
N ASP A 342 21.42 2.57 12.44
CA ASP A 342 20.79 3.26 11.31
C ASP A 342 21.76 3.43 10.13
N LYS A 343 22.97 3.97 10.40
CA LYS A 343 24.02 4.18 9.41
C LYS A 343 24.47 2.87 8.75
N ARG A 344 24.70 1.83 9.55
CA ARG A 344 25.14 0.52 9.04
C ARG A 344 24.08 -0.17 8.22
N THR A 345 22.81 -0.06 8.59
CA THR A 345 21.70 -0.76 7.93
C THR A 345 21.61 -0.43 6.44
N TRP A 346 21.84 0.83 6.05
CA TRP A 346 21.87 1.17 4.62
C TRP A 346 23.00 0.47 3.87
N SER A 347 24.20 0.40 4.47
CA SER A 347 25.34 -0.29 3.86
C SER A 347 25.09 -1.79 3.69
N TRP A 348 24.44 -2.42 4.68
CA TRP A 348 24.01 -3.82 4.62
C TRP A 348 23.04 -4.07 3.49
N TYR A 349 22.00 -3.24 3.39
CA TYR A 349 21.05 -3.31 2.28
C TYR A 349 21.75 -3.21 0.93
N VAL A 350 22.67 -2.25 0.75
CA VAL A 350 23.39 -2.07 -0.52
C VAL A 350 24.23 -3.29 -0.88
N ALA A 351 24.81 -3.98 0.10
CA ALA A 351 25.64 -5.17 -0.11
C ALA A 351 24.85 -6.43 -0.54
N VAL A 352 23.57 -6.54 -0.17
CA VAL A 352 22.76 -7.75 -0.40
C VAL A 352 21.53 -7.53 -1.27
N ARG A 353 21.33 -6.30 -1.76
CA ARG A 353 20.21 -5.98 -2.66
C ARG A 353 20.29 -6.80 -3.95
N PRO A 354 19.15 -7.09 -4.58
CA PRO A 354 19.14 -7.78 -5.86
C PRO A 354 19.87 -6.97 -6.93
N GLU A 355 20.71 -7.68 -7.68
CA GLU A 355 21.33 -7.17 -8.90
C GLU A 355 20.26 -7.08 -10.00
N VAL A 356 20.19 -5.91 -10.64
CA VAL A 356 19.30 -5.63 -11.76
C VAL A 356 20.05 -4.68 -12.70
N GLU A 357 19.57 -4.57 -13.94
CA GLU A 357 20.16 -3.72 -14.96
C GLU A 357 20.38 -2.27 -14.51
N ASN A 358 21.35 -1.61 -15.13
CA ASN A 358 21.65 -0.21 -14.85
C ASN A 358 20.65 0.72 -15.54
N GLY A 359 20.49 1.92 -14.99
CA GLY A 359 19.62 2.94 -15.58
C GLY A 359 18.12 2.64 -15.42
N VAL A 360 17.35 3.11 -16.40
CA VAL A 360 15.88 2.95 -16.45
C VAL A 360 15.47 1.49 -16.64
N ALA A 361 16.29 0.68 -17.32
CA ALA A 361 15.95 -0.71 -17.63
C ALA A 361 15.83 -1.60 -16.38
N GLY A 362 16.64 -1.34 -15.34
CA GLY A 362 16.50 -2.01 -14.04
C GLY A 362 15.46 -1.40 -13.11
N TRP A 363 14.74 -0.35 -13.52
CA TRP A 363 13.68 0.23 -12.71
C TRP A 363 12.56 -0.77 -12.50
N GLY A 364 12.28 -1.12 -11.23
CA GLY A 364 11.32 -2.18 -10.93
C GLY A 364 11.77 -3.58 -11.37
N GLY A 365 13.06 -3.77 -11.67
CA GLY A 365 13.65 -5.07 -11.91
C GLY A 365 13.64 -5.94 -10.65
N LYS A 366 13.56 -7.26 -10.86
CA LYS A 366 13.70 -8.27 -9.81
C LYS A 366 15.03 -8.99 -9.99
N GLY A 367 15.58 -9.46 -8.88
CA GLY A 367 16.80 -10.26 -8.87
C GLY A 367 16.81 -11.19 -7.67
N GLU A 368 17.83 -12.04 -7.63
CA GLU A 368 18.06 -12.96 -6.53
C GLU A 368 18.62 -12.24 -5.30
N VAL A 369 18.20 -12.70 -4.12
CA VAL A 369 18.71 -12.30 -2.81
C VAL A 369 19.02 -13.58 -2.05
N LYS A 370 20.30 -13.77 -1.74
CA LYS A 370 20.79 -14.96 -1.04
C LYS A 370 20.75 -14.69 0.46
N LEU A 371 19.99 -15.50 1.21
CA LEU A 371 19.85 -15.28 2.65
C LEU A 371 21.15 -15.56 3.40
N SER A 372 22.02 -16.43 2.86
CA SER A 372 23.41 -16.58 3.34
C SER A 372 24.21 -15.27 3.31
N GLN A 373 24.03 -14.42 2.30
CA GLN A 373 24.70 -13.11 2.25
C GLN A 373 24.17 -12.17 3.33
N ILE A 374 22.86 -12.23 3.63
CA ILE A 374 22.27 -11.49 4.74
C ILE A 374 22.86 -11.96 6.07
N LEU A 375 22.89 -13.28 6.32
CA LEU A 375 23.46 -13.85 7.55
C LEU A 375 24.93 -13.47 7.75
N ASN A 376 25.71 -13.36 6.66
CA ASN A 376 27.11 -12.94 6.71
C ASN A 376 27.32 -11.49 7.18
N LEU A 377 26.26 -10.66 7.23
CA LEU A 377 26.32 -9.31 7.78
C LEU A 377 26.32 -9.29 9.31
N ARG A 378 26.06 -10.43 9.95
CA ARG A 378 26.10 -10.56 11.42
C ARG A 378 27.47 -10.14 11.95
N ARG A 379 27.48 -9.60 13.15
CA ARG A 379 28.73 -9.30 13.85
C ARG A 379 29.48 -10.61 14.07
N LYS A 380 30.69 -10.71 13.54
CA LYS A 380 31.62 -11.77 13.92
C LYS A 380 32.18 -11.42 15.29
N GLY A 381 32.03 -12.33 16.24
CA GLY A 381 32.54 -12.21 17.60
C GLY A 381 34.04 -11.98 17.64
#